data_AF-A0AAU6FNC8-F1
#
_entry.id   AF-A0AAU6FNC8-F1
#
_cell.length_a   1.000
_cell.length_b   1.000
_cell.length_c   1.000
_cell.angle_alpha   90.00
_cell.angle_beta   90.00
_cell.angle_gamma   90.00
#
_symmetry.space_group_name_H-M   'P 1'
#
loop_
_entity.id
_entity.type
_entity.pdbx_description
1 polymer ?
#
loop_
_entity_poly.entity_id
_entity_poly.type
_entity_poly.pdbx_seq_one_letter_code
_entity_poly.pdbx_strand_id
1 'polypeptide(L)'
;MTAALALGDDALVLSHRLGEWAGHAPVLEEEVALANIALDLLGQARVLLSLVGDEDELAYLREERAFRNVQLVEQPNGDFAHTIARQLYFSVHQHGLYEQLAAGDGEFAGLAAKAVKEVAYHRDHAEQWTLRLGDGTEESHARMQRGVDALWRFTGELFQPVEGVEVDWQALHSRWLDSVTTVLERATLTVPTGPQTGAWTAGAGRQGIHTEPFGRMVAEMQHLHRSHPGASW
;
A
#
# COMPACT_ATOMS: atom_id res chain seq x y z
N MET A 1 -11.37 13.38 -11.75
CA MET A 1 -11.92 13.24 -10.37
C MET A 1 -11.66 11.84 -9.79
N THR A 2 -10.68 11.11 -10.32
CA THR A 2 -10.46 9.67 -10.06
C THR A 2 -9.16 9.45 -9.27
N ALA A 3 -8.14 10.29 -9.51
CA ALA A 3 -6.82 10.21 -8.88
C ALA A 3 -6.83 10.33 -7.36
N ALA A 4 -7.39 11.41 -6.81
CA ALA A 4 -7.40 11.64 -5.37
C ALA A 4 -8.09 10.51 -4.61
N LEU A 5 -9.23 10.01 -5.13
CA LEU A 5 -9.94 8.87 -4.55
C LEU A 5 -9.09 7.59 -4.59
N ALA A 6 -8.48 7.28 -5.72
CA ALA A 6 -7.66 6.07 -5.89
C ALA A 6 -6.44 6.08 -4.95
N LEU A 7 -5.72 7.20 -4.88
CA LEU A 7 -4.56 7.35 -3.99
C LEU A 7 -4.97 7.38 -2.51
N GLY A 8 -6.10 8.04 -2.20
CA GLY A 8 -6.65 8.08 -0.85
C GLY A 8 -7.09 6.69 -0.36
N ASP A 9 -7.70 5.91 -1.25
CA ASP A 9 -8.11 4.53 -0.97
C ASP A 9 -6.90 3.62 -0.72
N ASP A 10 -5.82 3.76 -1.49
CA ASP A 10 -4.60 2.98 -1.23
C ASP A 10 -4.07 3.22 0.19
N ALA A 11 -3.99 4.49 0.57
CA ALA A 11 -3.46 4.91 1.86
C ALA A 11 -4.39 4.51 3.01
N LEU A 12 -5.72 4.67 2.86
CA LEU A 12 -6.71 4.27 3.85
C LEU A 12 -6.67 2.76 4.11
N VAL A 13 -6.66 1.96 3.04
CA VAL A 13 -6.70 0.51 3.13
C VAL A 13 -5.41 -0.05 3.72
N LEU A 14 -4.25 0.44 3.28
CA LEU A 14 -2.99 0.01 3.87
C LEU A 14 -2.86 0.44 5.32
N SER A 15 -3.30 1.66 5.67
CA SER A 15 -3.35 2.13 7.06
C SER A 15 -4.16 1.18 7.95
N HIS A 16 -5.35 0.76 7.49
CA HIS A 16 -6.18 -0.18 8.24
C HIS A 16 -5.50 -1.53 8.43
N ARG A 17 -4.90 -2.09 7.37
CA ARG A 17 -4.11 -3.33 7.47
C ARG A 17 -2.97 -3.22 8.46
N LEU A 18 -2.25 -2.10 8.48
CA LEU A 18 -1.19 -1.90 9.47
C LEU A 18 -1.74 -1.73 10.89
N GLY A 19 -2.92 -1.10 11.05
CA GLY A 19 -3.61 -0.99 12.33
C GLY A 19 -3.99 -2.35 12.96
N GLU A 20 -4.28 -3.36 12.14
CA GLU A 20 -4.55 -4.74 12.61
C GLU A 20 -3.35 -5.38 13.34
N TRP A 21 -2.13 -4.85 13.17
CA TRP A 21 -0.95 -5.32 13.92
C TRP A 21 -0.88 -4.84 15.36
N ALA A 22 -1.70 -3.85 15.76
CA ALA A 22 -1.67 -3.29 17.10
C ALA A 22 -1.89 -4.38 18.17
N GLY A 23 -0.89 -4.56 19.04
CA GLY A 23 -0.87 -5.58 20.09
C GLY A 23 -0.46 -6.99 19.63
N HIS A 24 -0.04 -7.13 18.37
CA HIS A 24 0.30 -8.41 17.73
C HIS A 24 1.66 -8.40 17.02
N ALA A 25 2.40 -7.28 17.00
CA ALA A 25 3.68 -7.19 16.32
C ALA A 25 4.75 -8.05 17.03
N PRO A 26 5.81 -8.51 16.31
CA PRO A 26 6.79 -9.42 16.88
C PRO A 26 7.56 -8.85 18.09
N VAL A 27 7.72 -7.52 18.13
CA VAL A 27 8.39 -6.77 19.20
C VAL A 27 7.76 -5.38 19.36
N LEU A 28 7.97 -4.73 20.51
CA LEU A 28 7.39 -3.42 20.83
C LEU A 28 7.87 -2.30 19.89
N GLU A 29 9.10 -2.37 19.42
CA GLU A 29 9.63 -1.42 18.45
C GLU A 29 8.85 -1.46 17.13
N GLU A 30 8.40 -2.65 16.74
CA GLU A 30 7.59 -2.84 15.53
C GLU A 30 6.13 -2.44 15.73
N GLU A 31 5.58 -2.57 16.95
CA GLU A 31 4.29 -1.96 17.28
C GLU A 31 4.30 -0.46 16.97
N VAL A 32 5.34 0.23 17.45
CA VAL A 32 5.48 1.68 17.27
C VAL A 32 5.77 2.03 15.81
N ALA A 33 6.64 1.27 15.13
CA ALA A 33 6.97 1.53 13.73
C ALA A 33 5.76 1.35 12.82
N LEU A 34 5.04 0.23 12.92
CA LEU A 34 3.86 -0.04 12.10
C LEU A 34 2.73 0.94 12.41
N ALA A 35 2.51 1.31 13.68
CA ALA A 35 1.53 2.32 14.06
C ALA A 35 1.86 3.70 13.48
N ASN A 36 3.13 4.10 13.48
CA ASN A 36 3.56 5.37 12.88
C ASN A 36 3.33 5.38 11.35
N ILE A 37 3.69 4.29 10.65
CA ILE A 37 3.43 4.15 9.22
C ILE A 37 1.92 4.21 8.95
N ALA A 38 1.11 3.52 9.76
CA ALA A 38 -0.35 3.54 9.64
C ALA A 38 -0.92 4.95 9.82
N LEU A 39 -0.41 5.73 10.78
CA LEU A 39 -0.85 7.10 11.04
C LEU A 39 -0.47 8.07 9.91
N ASP A 40 0.73 7.95 9.35
CA ASP A 40 1.14 8.74 8.19
C ASP A 40 0.22 8.46 6.99
N LEU A 41 -0.01 7.18 6.68
CA LEU A 41 -0.91 6.76 5.60
C LEU A 41 -2.35 7.24 5.85
N LEU A 42 -2.84 7.18 7.09
CA LEU A 42 -4.16 7.72 7.43
C LEU A 42 -4.20 9.24 7.20
N GLY A 43 -3.17 9.97 7.59
CA GLY A 43 -3.05 11.41 7.35
C GLY A 43 -3.07 11.74 5.86
N GLN A 44 -2.39 10.95 5.03
CA GLN A 44 -2.42 11.09 3.57
C GLN A 44 -3.81 10.79 3.01
N ALA A 45 -4.45 9.71 3.46
CA ALA A 45 -5.79 9.32 3.04
C ALA A 45 -6.81 10.43 3.32
N ARG A 46 -6.79 10.99 4.54
CA ARG A 46 -7.67 12.09 4.95
C ARG A 46 -7.59 13.30 4.04
N VAL A 47 -6.37 13.76 3.74
CA VAL A 47 -6.16 14.89 2.82
C VAL A 47 -6.66 14.55 1.42
N LEU A 48 -6.34 13.36 0.90
CA LEU A 48 -6.73 12.95 -0.45
C LEU A 48 -8.25 12.77 -0.61
N LEU A 49 -8.92 12.15 0.36
CA LEU A 49 -10.38 11.96 0.36
C LEU A 49 -11.10 13.31 0.50
N SER A 50 -10.57 14.21 1.33
CA SER A 50 -11.11 15.57 1.49
C SER A 50 -11.07 16.42 0.20
N LEU A 51 -10.20 16.09 -0.77
CA LEU A 51 -10.21 16.73 -2.10
C LEU A 51 -11.41 16.29 -2.95
N VAL A 52 -12.02 15.14 -2.64
CA VAL A 52 -13.13 14.55 -3.40
C VAL A 52 -14.47 14.88 -2.76
N GLY A 53 -14.55 14.86 -1.43
CA GLY A 53 -15.78 15.07 -0.67
C GLY A 53 -15.55 14.93 0.83
N ASP A 54 -16.60 14.57 1.57
CA ASP A 54 -16.48 14.28 3.00
C ASP A 54 -15.67 13.00 3.24
N GLU A 55 -14.60 13.08 4.03
CA GLU A 55 -13.68 11.97 4.24
C GLU A 55 -14.34 10.77 4.96
N ASP A 56 -15.28 11.03 5.86
CA ASP A 56 -15.96 10.00 6.65
C ASP A 56 -17.01 9.30 5.79
N GLU A 57 -17.79 10.03 4.98
CA GLU A 57 -18.73 9.42 4.04
C GLU A 57 -17.98 8.54 3.02
N LEU A 58 -16.85 9.03 2.50
CA LEU A 58 -16.02 8.27 1.58
C LEU A 58 -15.39 7.05 2.26
N ALA A 59 -14.91 7.13 3.50
CA ALA A 59 -14.32 5.96 4.16
C ALA A 59 -15.39 4.94 4.57
N TYR A 60 -16.53 5.38 5.12
CA TYR A 60 -17.42 4.52 5.88
C TYR A 60 -18.74 4.16 5.21
N LEU A 61 -19.17 4.91 4.20
CA LEU A 61 -20.48 4.70 3.55
C LEU A 61 -20.37 4.11 2.14
N ARG A 62 -19.16 3.98 1.59
CA ARG A 62 -18.95 3.29 0.31
C ARG A 62 -19.03 1.78 0.45
N GLU A 63 -19.70 1.16 -0.51
CA GLU A 63 -19.62 -0.29 -0.73
C GLU A 63 -18.30 -0.66 -1.40
N GLU A 64 -17.90 -1.93 -1.29
CA GLU A 64 -16.67 -2.50 -1.85
C GLU A 64 -16.39 -2.04 -3.29
N ARG A 65 -17.41 -2.11 -4.17
CA ARG A 65 -17.28 -1.74 -5.59
C ARG A 65 -17.03 -0.26 -5.85
N ALA A 66 -17.17 0.61 -4.85
CA ALA A 66 -16.89 2.03 -4.94
C ALA A 66 -15.47 2.40 -4.47
N PHE A 67 -14.73 1.45 -3.88
CA PHE A 67 -13.31 1.62 -3.58
C PHE A 67 -12.45 1.44 -4.84
N ARG A 68 -11.31 2.13 -4.85
CA ARG A 68 -10.38 2.24 -5.97
C ARG A 68 -8.94 1.97 -5.54
N ASN A 69 -8.72 1.36 -4.38
CA ASN A 69 -7.38 0.92 -3.95
C ASN A 69 -6.85 -0.18 -4.89
N VAL A 70 -5.53 -0.33 -4.96
CA VAL A 70 -4.91 -1.49 -5.58
C VAL A 70 -5.13 -2.74 -4.74
N GLN A 71 -5.21 -3.89 -5.40
CA GLN A 71 -5.38 -5.18 -4.74
C GLN A 71 -4.18 -5.57 -3.87
N LEU A 72 -3.01 -4.95 -4.09
CA LEU A 72 -1.82 -5.19 -3.26
C LEU A 72 -2.06 -4.77 -1.80
N VAL A 73 -2.64 -3.59 -1.56
CA VAL A 73 -2.74 -3.01 -0.21
C VAL A 73 -3.82 -3.67 0.65
N GLU A 74 -4.84 -4.26 0.02
CA GLU A 74 -5.92 -4.96 0.71
C GLU A 74 -5.55 -6.40 1.13
N GLN A 75 -4.41 -6.94 0.65
CA GLN A 75 -4.02 -8.30 1.02
C GLN A 75 -3.91 -8.43 2.54
N PRO A 76 -4.36 -9.54 3.16
CA PRO A 76 -4.24 -9.76 4.60
C PRO A 76 -2.80 -9.65 5.08
N ASN A 77 -2.59 -9.31 6.36
CA ASN A 77 -1.25 -9.19 6.92
C ASN A 77 -0.44 -10.49 6.86
N GLY A 78 -1.07 -11.64 7.04
CA GLY A 78 -0.38 -12.93 7.08
C GLY A 78 0.59 -13.00 8.26
N ASP A 79 1.80 -13.52 8.03
CA ASP A 79 2.89 -13.36 8.98
C ASP A 79 3.67 -12.05 8.73
N PHE A 80 4.59 -11.72 9.63
CA PHE A 80 5.33 -10.45 9.55
C PHE A 80 6.09 -10.30 8.22
N ALA A 81 6.66 -11.38 7.68
CA ALA A 81 7.36 -11.35 6.40
C ALA A 81 6.43 -11.02 5.22
N HIS A 82 5.19 -11.52 5.23
CA HIS A 82 4.18 -11.17 4.24
C HIS A 82 3.79 -9.68 4.31
N THR A 83 3.64 -9.13 5.52
CA THR A 83 3.42 -7.69 5.72
C THR A 83 4.60 -6.85 5.21
N ILE A 84 5.84 -7.24 5.52
CA ILE A 84 7.04 -6.53 5.05
C ILE A 84 7.17 -6.60 3.53
N ALA A 85 6.85 -7.73 2.89
CA ALA A 85 6.82 -7.84 1.43
C ALA A 85 5.81 -6.85 0.80
N ARG A 86 4.59 -6.77 1.35
CA ARG A 86 3.56 -5.80 0.91
C ARG A 86 4.07 -4.37 1.09
N GLN A 87 4.64 -4.06 2.25
CA GLN A 87 5.15 -2.73 2.58
C GLN A 87 6.32 -2.34 1.67
N LEU A 88 7.25 -3.26 1.36
CA LEU A 88 8.37 -3.01 0.46
C LEU A 88 7.86 -2.60 -0.93
N TYR A 89 7.01 -3.45 -1.53
CA TYR A 89 6.49 -3.18 -2.87
C TYR A 89 5.73 -1.87 -2.94
N PHE A 90 4.86 -1.60 -1.97
CA PHE A 90 4.04 -0.40 -1.97
C PHE A 90 4.86 0.85 -1.63
N SER A 91 5.70 0.85 -0.59
CA SER A 91 6.50 2.01 -0.20
C SER A 91 7.50 2.44 -1.28
N VAL A 92 8.15 1.49 -1.97
CA VAL A 92 9.05 1.83 -3.09
C VAL A 92 8.27 2.49 -4.23
N HIS A 93 7.07 1.99 -4.55
CA HIS A 93 6.21 2.57 -5.58
C HIS A 93 5.73 3.96 -5.17
N GLN A 94 5.17 4.08 -3.97
CA GLN A 94 4.59 5.31 -3.47
C GLN A 94 5.66 6.40 -3.33
N HIS A 95 6.89 6.05 -2.94
CA HIS A 95 8.01 6.99 -2.93
C HIS A 95 8.29 7.54 -4.32
N GLY A 96 8.47 6.68 -5.32
CA GLY A 96 8.77 7.11 -6.69
C GLY A 96 7.61 7.87 -7.36
N LEU A 97 6.37 7.56 -6.99
CA LEU A 97 5.19 8.29 -7.42
C LEU A 97 5.17 9.70 -6.82
N TYR A 98 5.33 9.83 -5.50
CA TYR A 98 5.32 11.12 -4.82
C TYR A 98 6.54 11.98 -5.14
N GLU A 99 7.70 11.40 -5.46
CA GLU A 99 8.83 12.17 -6.00
C GLU A 99 8.46 12.87 -7.31
N GLN A 100 7.81 12.17 -8.24
CA GLN A 100 7.38 12.77 -9.51
C GLN A 100 6.27 13.80 -9.31
N LEU A 101 5.27 13.49 -8.48
CA LEU A 101 4.18 14.42 -8.20
C LEU A 101 4.66 15.69 -7.47
N ALA A 102 5.62 15.57 -6.56
CA ALA A 102 6.21 16.71 -5.86
C ALA A 102 7.08 17.59 -6.78
N ALA A 103 7.64 17.03 -7.84
CA ALA A 103 8.42 17.77 -8.84
C ALA A 103 7.54 18.51 -9.87
N GLY A 104 6.27 18.13 -10.00
CA GLY A 104 5.29 18.81 -10.85
C GLY A 104 4.64 20.02 -10.19
N ASP A 105 3.64 20.59 -10.88
CA ASP A 105 2.83 21.74 -10.45
C ASP A 105 1.32 21.41 -10.35
N GLY A 106 0.98 20.13 -10.39
CA GLY A 106 -0.40 19.64 -10.28
C GLY A 106 -0.99 19.71 -8.87
N GLU A 107 -2.27 19.39 -8.75
CA GLU A 107 -3.03 19.48 -7.48
C GLU A 107 -2.43 18.67 -6.32
N PHE A 108 -1.67 17.62 -6.62
CA PHE A 108 -1.04 16.74 -5.63
C PHE A 108 0.35 17.19 -5.18
N ALA A 109 0.97 18.21 -5.81
CA ALA A 109 2.37 18.56 -5.58
C ALA A 109 2.66 18.92 -4.11
N GLY A 110 1.76 19.70 -3.48
CA GLY A 110 1.89 20.08 -2.07
C GLY A 110 1.79 18.91 -1.10
N LEU A 111 0.85 17.99 -1.33
CA LEU A 111 0.72 16.75 -0.55
C LEU A 111 1.93 15.85 -0.74
N ALA A 112 2.34 15.63 -2.00
CA ALA A 112 3.43 14.75 -2.36
C ALA A 112 4.76 15.24 -1.76
N ALA A 113 5.02 16.55 -1.73
CA ALA A 113 6.22 17.12 -1.13
C ALA A 113 6.34 16.88 0.39
N LYS A 114 5.21 16.70 1.07
CA LYS A 114 5.17 16.26 2.48
C LYS A 114 5.29 14.74 2.57
N ALA A 115 4.42 14.03 1.87
CA ALA A 115 4.28 12.58 1.94
C ALA A 115 5.56 11.84 1.50
N VAL A 116 6.33 12.36 0.54
CA VAL A 116 7.59 11.74 0.10
C VAL A 116 8.59 11.54 1.25
N LYS A 117 8.58 12.44 2.26
CA LYS A 117 9.47 12.34 3.43
C LYS A 117 9.01 11.25 4.40
N GLU A 118 7.70 11.11 4.59
CA GLU A 118 7.09 10.05 5.40
C GLU A 118 7.34 8.70 4.72
N VAL A 119 7.05 8.59 3.42
CA VAL A 119 7.20 7.35 2.64
C VAL A 119 8.68 6.95 2.49
N ALA A 120 9.63 7.89 2.55
CA ALA A 120 11.05 7.55 2.62
C ALA A 120 11.38 6.71 3.87
N TYR A 121 10.76 7.02 5.02
CA TYR A 121 10.87 6.21 6.23
C TYR A 121 10.17 4.86 6.08
N HIS A 122 8.97 4.82 5.46
CA HIS A 122 8.24 3.57 5.22
C HIS A 122 9.04 2.61 4.32
N ARG A 123 9.72 3.15 3.31
CA ARG A 123 10.61 2.39 2.40
C ARG A 123 11.83 1.86 3.13
N ASP A 124 12.51 2.71 3.90
CA ASP A 124 13.71 2.31 4.66
C ASP A 124 13.39 1.22 5.68
N HIS A 125 12.28 1.34 6.41
CA HIS A 125 11.80 0.31 7.34
C HIS A 125 11.57 -1.03 6.63
N ALA A 126 10.83 -1.04 5.53
CA ALA A 126 10.53 -2.26 4.78
C ALA A 126 11.79 -2.88 4.14
N GLU A 127 12.71 -2.05 3.63
CA GLU A 127 13.99 -2.51 3.10
C GLU A 127 14.83 -3.18 4.19
N GLN A 128 15.01 -2.52 5.34
CA GLN A 128 15.82 -3.05 6.44
C GLN A 128 15.28 -4.38 6.96
N TRP A 129 13.96 -4.52 7.07
CA TRP A 129 13.35 -5.78 7.46
C TRP A 129 13.44 -6.86 6.39
N THR A 130 13.32 -6.49 5.12
CA THR A 130 13.53 -7.43 4.01
C THR A 130 14.94 -8.01 4.07
N LEU A 131 15.95 -7.16 4.27
CA LEU A 131 17.35 -7.60 4.43
C LEU A 131 17.51 -8.49 5.67
N ARG A 132 16.97 -8.09 6.82
CA ARG A 132 17.06 -8.85 8.08
C ARG A 132 16.41 -10.23 7.99
N LEU A 133 15.26 -10.32 7.33
CA LEU A 133 14.52 -11.57 7.20
C LEU A 133 15.13 -12.47 6.12
N GLY A 134 15.49 -11.89 4.96
CA GLY A 134 16.09 -12.60 3.84
C GLY A 134 17.47 -13.15 4.15
N ASP A 135 18.40 -12.34 4.68
CA ASP A 135 19.75 -12.79 5.05
C ASP A 135 19.86 -13.19 6.53
N GLY A 136 18.75 -13.69 7.09
CA GLY A 136 18.64 -14.07 8.49
C GLY A 136 18.88 -15.56 8.72
N THR A 137 17.85 -16.24 9.18
CA THR A 137 17.82 -17.71 9.36
C THR A 137 17.19 -18.39 8.15
N GLU A 138 17.35 -19.70 8.01
CA GLU A 138 16.66 -20.48 6.96
C GLU A 138 15.13 -20.29 7.02
N GLU A 139 14.54 -20.24 8.22
CA GLU A 139 13.11 -20.06 8.41
C GLU A 139 12.65 -18.63 8.02
N SER A 140 13.37 -17.60 8.46
CA SER A 140 13.03 -16.21 8.11
C SER A 140 13.22 -15.95 6.61
N HIS A 141 14.27 -16.51 6.01
CA HIS A 141 14.53 -16.44 4.58
C HIS A 141 13.38 -17.08 3.81
N ALA A 142 12.98 -18.29 4.17
CA ALA A 142 11.89 -19.00 3.52
C ALA A 142 10.54 -18.26 3.66
N ARG A 143 10.27 -17.63 4.81
CA ARG A 143 9.08 -16.79 5.01
C ARG A 143 9.10 -15.54 4.14
N MET A 144 10.24 -14.85 4.10
CA MET A 144 10.40 -13.64 3.29
C MET A 144 10.25 -13.94 1.80
N GLN A 145 10.87 -15.01 1.31
CA GLN A 145 10.69 -15.47 -0.07
C GLN A 145 9.22 -15.78 -0.37
N ARG A 146 8.52 -16.51 0.51
CA ARG A 146 7.09 -16.79 0.33
C ARG A 146 6.24 -15.53 0.28
N GLY A 147 6.52 -14.53 1.12
CA GLY A 147 5.83 -13.24 1.10
C GLY A 147 6.04 -12.50 -0.22
N VAL A 148 7.29 -12.40 -0.65
CA VAL A 148 7.73 -11.80 -1.92
C VAL A 148 7.03 -12.47 -3.11
N ASP A 149 7.05 -13.80 -3.17
CA ASP A 149 6.42 -14.59 -4.24
C ASP A 149 4.90 -14.42 -4.28
N ALA A 150 4.26 -14.52 -3.12
CA ALA A 150 2.79 -14.50 -3.01
C ALA A 150 2.19 -13.17 -3.48
N LEU A 151 2.90 -12.07 -3.22
CA LEU A 151 2.40 -10.72 -3.49
C LEU A 151 2.83 -10.18 -4.86
N TRP A 152 3.80 -10.82 -5.52
CA TRP A 152 4.34 -10.36 -6.80
C TRP A 152 3.27 -10.11 -7.86
N ARG A 153 2.27 -11.00 -7.94
CA ARG A 153 1.20 -10.94 -8.94
C ARG A 153 0.34 -9.66 -8.88
N PHE A 154 0.35 -8.95 -7.75
CA PHE A 154 -0.44 -7.72 -7.55
C PHE A 154 0.35 -6.45 -7.91
N THR A 155 1.66 -6.56 -8.13
CA THR A 155 2.55 -5.40 -8.35
C THR A 155 2.31 -4.72 -9.69
N GLY A 156 1.82 -5.43 -10.71
CA GLY A 156 1.54 -4.85 -12.01
C GLY A 156 0.45 -3.77 -12.00
N GLU A 157 -0.50 -3.86 -11.08
CA GLU A 157 -1.56 -2.85 -10.92
C GLU A 157 -1.02 -1.48 -10.51
N LEU A 158 0.11 -1.45 -9.79
CA LEU A 158 0.74 -0.21 -9.33
C LEU A 158 1.11 0.73 -10.49
N PHE A 159 1.38 0.17 -11.67
CA PHE A 159 1.85 0.92 -12.84
C PHE A 159 0.77 1.12 -13.91
N GLN A 160 -0.49 0.76 -13.61
CA GLN A 160 -1.61 1.13 -14.46
C GLN A 160 -1.88 2.64 -14.33
N PRO A 161 -1.93 3.39 -15.44
CA PRO A 161 -2.15 4.82 -15.39
C PRO A 161 -3.45 5.19 -14.67
N VAL A 162 -3.34 6.16 -13.76
CA VAL A 162 -4.48 6.73 -13.03
C VAL A 162 -4.84 8.08 -13.66
N GLU A 163 -6.09 8.24 -14.07
CA GLU A 163 -6.57 9.48 -14.69
C GLU A 163 -6.43 10.67 -13.73
N GLY A 164 -5.70 11.70 -14.14
CA GLY A 164 -5.36 12.87 -13.34
C GLY A 164 -4.01 12.80 -12.62
N VAL A 165 -3.26 11.70 -12.79
CA VAL A 165 -1.89 11.54 -12.30
C VAL A 165 -0.92 11.60 -13.49
N GLU A 166 -0.34 12.77 -13.72
CA GLU A 166 0.60 13.03 -14.80
C GLU A 166 2.03 12.67 -14.37
N VAL A 167 2.40 11.39 -14.51
CA VAL A 167 3.75 10.87 -14.23
C VAL A 167 4.24 9.97 -15.35
N ASP A 168 5.56 9.79 -15.45
CA ASP A 168 6.12 8.78 -16.35
C ASP A 168 5.99 7.39 -15.70
N TRP A 169 4.88 6.71 -16.00
CA TRP A 169 4.56 5.38 -15.49
C TRP A 169 5.57 4.31 -15.90
N GLN A 170 6.14 4.41 -17.10
CA GLN A 170 7.13 3.46 -17.58
C GLN A 170 8.44 3.64 -16.81
N ALA A 171 8.91 4.88 -16.68
CA ALA A 171 10.13 5.17 -15.92
C ALA A 171 9.94 4.89 -14.42
N LEU A 172 8.74 5.09 -13.86
CA LEU A 172 8.39 4.70 -12.50
C LEU A 172 8.52 3.18 -12.33
N HIS A 173 7.96 2.39 -13.25
CA HIS A 173 8.05 0.93 -13.21
C HIS A 173 9.50 0.45 -13.29
N SER A 174 10.29 0.97 -14.24
CA SER A 174 11.70 0.60 -14.38
C SER A 174 12.50 0.89 -13.11
N ARG A 175 12.38 2.11 -12.55
CA ARG A 175 13.07 2.47 -11.30
C ARG A 175 12.61 1.64 -10.11
N TRP A 176 11.32 1.36 -10.02
CA TRP A 176 10.76 0.51 -8.98
C TRP A 176 11.33 -0.91 -9.05
N LEU A 177 11.34 -1.49 -10.26
CA LEU A 177 11.83 -2.86 -10.47
C LEU A 177 13.32 -2.96 -10.14
N ASP A 178 14.13 -1.99 -10.56
CA ASP A 178 15.56 -1.94 -10.23
C ASP A 178 15.78 -1.84 -8.71
N SER A 179 15.01 -0.99 -8.03
CA SER A 179 15.09 -0.81 -6.57
C SER A 179 14.70 -2.09 -5.82
N VAL A 180 13.56 -2.70 -6.17
CA VAL A 180 13.09 -3.94 -5.54
C VAL A 180 14.07 -5.09 -5.81
N THR A 181 14.54 -5.23 -7.05
CA THR A 181 15.55 -6.23 -7.43
C THR A 181 16.80 -6.09 -6.58
N THR A 182 17.32 -4.86 -6.47
CA THR A 182 18.51 -4.58 -5.66
C THR A 182 18.32 -4.98 -4.19
N VAL A 183 17.16 -4.69 -3.61
CA VAL A 183 16.86 -5.07 -2.22
C VAL A 183 16.74 -6.58 -2.06
N LEU A 184 16.03 -7.26 -2.97
CA LEU A 184 15.86 -8.71 -2.92
C LEU A 184 17.18 -9.45 -3.08
N GLU A 185 18.02 -9.05 -4.05
CA GLU A 185 19.35 -9.64 -4.26
C GLU A 185 20.26 -9.45 -3.04
N ARG A 186 20.27 -8.25 -2.45
CA ARG A 186 21.00 -7.97 -1.20
C ARG A 186 20.48 -8.77 -0.01
N ALA A 187 19.19 -9.09 0.01
CA ALA A 187 18.56 -9.95 1.00
C ALA A 187 18.77 -11.45 0.70
N THR A 188 19.56 -11.80 -0.32
CA THR A 188 19.78 -13.17 -0.81
C THR A 188 18.53 -13.87 -1.37
N LEU A 189 17.46 -13.12 -1.63
CA LEU A 189 16.19 -13.61 -2.15
C LEU A 189 16.21 -13.64 -3.69
N THR A 190 15.31 -14.43 -4.26
CA THR A 190 15.10 -14.49 -5.72
C THR A 190 13.99 -13.55 -6.15
N VAL A 191 14.20 -12.81 -7.23
CA VAL A 191 13.14 -12.00 -7.87
C VAL A 191 12.11 -12.92 -8.53
N PRO A 192 10.81 -12.80 -8.20
CA PRO A 192 9.79 -13.68 -8.79
C PRO A 192 9.61 -13.45 -10.30
N THR A 193 9.31 -14.51 -11.04
CA THR A 193 9.14 -14.48 -12.52
C THR A 193 7.68 -14.63 -12.97
N GLY A 194 6.72 -14.47 -12.06
CA GLY A 194 5.29 -14.60 -12.33
C GLY A 194 4.71 -13.43 -13.14
N PRO A 195 3.53 -13.62 -13.77
CA PRO A 195 2.91 -12.60 -14.60
C PRO A 195 2.44 -11.39 -13.75
N GLN A 196 2.87 -10.20 -14.17
CA GLN A 196 2.40 -8.91 -13.64
C GLN A 196 1.39 -8.23 -14.59
N THR A 197 1.32 -8.67 -15.85
CA THR A 197 0.33 -8.19 -16.84
C THR A 197 -0.32 -9.35 -17.62
N GLY A 198 -1.52 -9.15 -18.17
CA GLY A 198 -2.21 -10.10 -19.06
C GLY A 198 -3.50 -10.74 -18.51
N ALA A 199 -4.05 -11.71 -19.23
CA ALA A 199 -5.39 -12.28 -18.94
C ALA A 199 -5.51 -13.08 -17.63
N TRP A 200 -4.39 -13.39 -16.97
CA TRP A 200 -4.32 -14.20 -15.75
C TRP A 200 -3.80 -13.43 -14.55
N THR A 201 -3.78 -12.10 -14.62
CA THR A 201 -3.21 -11.27 -13.55
C THR A 201 -4.25 -10.80 -12.56
N ALA A 202 -3.84 -10.75 -11.30
CA ALA A 202 -4.50 -9.90 -10.32
C ALA A 202 -4.27 -8.43 -10.71
N GLY A 203 -5.14 -7.52 -10.26
CA GLY A 203 -4.98 -6.09 -10.52
C GLY A 203 -6.16 -5.42 -11.21
N ALA A 204 -7.32 -5.42 -10.53
CA ALA A 204 -8.52 -4.70 -10.97
C ALA A 204 -9.21 -3.88 -9.85
N GLY A 205 -8.50 -3.64 -8.75
CA GLY A 205 -9.00 -2.86 -7.62
C GLY A 205 -9.27 -1.40 -8.01
N ARG A 206 -8.46 -0.84 -8.92
CA ARG A 206 -8.75 0.46 -9.58
C ARG A 206 -10.10 0.51 -10.29
N GLN A 207 -10.67 -0.63 -10.70
CA GLN A 207 -12.00 -0.71 -11.31
C GLN A 207 -13.10 -1.13 -10.32
N GLY A 208 -12.79 -1.21 -9.02
CA GLY A 208 -13.73 -1.65 -7.98
C GLY A 208 -13.95 -3.16 -7.95
N ILE A 209 -13.03 -3.94 -8.54
CA ILE A 209 -13.06 -5.39 -8.49
C ILE A 209 -11.96 -5.82 -7.52
N HIS A 210 -12.36 -6.19 -6.31
CA HIS A 210 -11.45 -6.49 -5.20
C HIS A 210 -11.44 -7.98 -4.87
N THR A 211 -10.48 -8.37 -4.03
CA THR A 211 -10.34 -9.75 -3.55
C THR A 211 -11.27 -10.04 -2.38
N GLU A 212 -11.66 -11.31 -2.19
CA GLU A 212 -12.59 -11.70 -1.12
C GLU A 212 -12.22 -11.17 0.30
N PRO A 213 -10.94 -11.15 0.72
CA PRO A 213 -10.56 -10.63 2.03
C PRO A 213 -10.85 -9.13 2.23
N PHE A 214 -10.98 -8.36 1.15
CA PHE A 214 -11.26 -6.93 1.22
C PHE A 214 -12.68 -6.64 1.73
N GLY A 215 -13.70 -7.37 1.23
CA GLY A 215 -15.07 -7.22 1.72
C GLY A 215 -15.23 -7.44 3.23
N ARG A 216 -14.46 -8.37 3.81
CA ARG A 216 -14.44 -8.59 5.27
C ARG A 216 -13.82 -7.42 6.03
N MET A 217 -12.69 -6.90 5.55
CA MET A 217 -12.00 -5.75 6.13
C MET A 217 -12.90 -4.51 6.11
N VAL A 218 -13.56 -4.24 4.99
CA VAL A 218 -14.50 -3.10 4.85
C VAL A 218 -15.68 -3.28 5.81
N ALA A 219 -16.23 -4.48 5.96
CA ALA A 219 -17.31 -4.73 6.90
C ALA A 219 -16.92 -4.42 8.36
N GLU A 220 -15.69 -4.74 8.76
CA GLU A 220 -15.16 -4.42 10.09
C GLU A 220 -14.94 -2.91 10.25
N MET A 221 -14.21 -2.28 9.32
CA MET A 221 -13.91 -0.85 9.32
C MET A 221 -15.18 0.02 9.40
N GLN A 222 -16.26 -0.38 8.74
CA GLN A 222 -17.49 0.41 8.61
C GLN A 222 -18.55 0.07 9.67
N HIS A 223 -18.34 -0.96 10.49
CA HIS A 223 -19.37 -1.54 11.34
C HIS A 223 -20.04 -0.50 12.25
N LEU A 224 -19.25 0.28 12.99
CA LEU A 224 -19.77 1.23 13.97
C LEU A 224 -20.57 2.36 13.31
N HIS A 225 -20.02 2.94 12.23
CA HIS A 225 -20.64 4.04 11.52
C HIS A 225 -21.98 3.62 10.88
N ARG A 226 -22.03 2.44 10.26
CA ARG A 226 -23.26 1.89 9.67
C ARG A 226 -24.30 1.49 10.73
N SER A 227 -23.86 1.10 11.91
CA SER A 227 -24.76 0.74 13.02
C SER A 227 -25.39 1.96 13.70
N HIS A 228 -24.79 3.14 13.56
CA HIS A 228 -25.28 4.39 14.17
C HIS A 228 -25.32 5.55 13.16
N PRO A 229 -26.22 5.53 12.17
CA PRO A 229 -26.32 6.58 11.16
C PRO A 229 -26.60 7.97 11.77
N GLY A 230 -25.84 8.98 11.38
CA GLY A 230 -26.00 10.37 11.84
C GLY A 230 -25.35 10.71 13.18
N ALA A 231 -24.58 9.79 13.77
CA ALA A 231 -23.76 10.08 14.95
C ALA A 231 -22.53 10.94 14.59
N SER A 232 -22.06 11.73 15.56
CA SER A 232 -20.84 12.56 15.47
C SER A 232 -19.80 12.10 16.48
N TRP A 233 -18.51 12.11 16.10
CA TRP A 233 -17.37 11.63 16.90
C TRP A 233 -16.27 12.68 17.02
#